data_AF-V4XR19-F1
#
_entry.id   AF-V4XR19-F1
#
_cell.length_a   1.000
_cell.length_b   1.000
_cell.length_c   1.000
_cell.angle_alpha   90.00
_cell.angle_beta   90.00
_cell.angle_gamma   90.00
#
_symmetry.space_group_name_H-M   'P 1'
#
loop_
_entity.id
_entity.type
_entity.pdbx_description
1 polymer ?
#
loop_
_entity_poly.entity_id
_entity_poly.type
_entity_poly.pdbx_seq_one_letter_code
_entity_poly.pdbx_strand_id
1 'polypeptide(L)' 'MSTECPRCGSALTTLALGGTEAVVCDDCGYADVEADHSGEPRLVESWEEALERFGAEE' A
#
# COMPACT_ATOMS: atom_id res chain seq x y z
N MET A 1 7.14 7.57 18.50
CA MET A 1 6.04 6.74 17.94
C MET A 1 4.76 7.51 18.17
N SER A 2 4.05 7.86 17.10
CA SER A 2 2.75 8.54 17.22
C SER A 2 1.69 7.52 17.60
N THR A 3 0.80 7.87 18.54
CA THR A 3 -0.35 7.03 18.91
C THR A 3 -1.60 7.37 18.10
N GLU A 4 -1.50 8.36 17.20
CA GLU A 4 -2.58 8.84 16.34
C GLU A 4 -2.43 8.32 14.92
N CYS A 5 -3.55 7.90 14.33
CA CYS A 5 -3.61 7.36 12.98
C CYS A 5 -3.29 8.45 11.95
N PRO A 6 -2.31 8.23 11.05
CA PRO A 6 -1.90 9.23 10.06
C PRO A 6 -2.98 9.51 9.00
N ARG A 7 -4.03 8.68 8.90
CA ARG A 7 -5.11 8.87 7.91
C ARG A 7 -6.33 9.60 8.46
N CYS A 8 -6.69 9.38 9.73
CA CYS A 8 -7.94 9.92 10.30
C CYS A 8 -7.79 10.57 11.67
N GLY A 9 -6.61 10.53 12.29
CA GLY A 9 -6.35 11.13 13.61
C GLY A 9 -6.86 10.33 14.81
N SER A 10 -7.57 9.21 14.60
CA SER A 10 -8.01 8.32 15.68
C SER A 10 -6.85 7.67 16.44
N ALA A 11 -7.10 7.17 17.64
CA ALA A 11 -6.12 6.38 18.37
C ALA A 11 -5.79 5.06 17.64
N LEU A 12 -4.52 4.65 17.71
CA LEU A 12 -4.04 3.37 17.21
C LEU A 12 -4.15 2.28 18.28
N THR A 13 -4.38 1.05 17.82
CA THR A 13 -4.49 -0.17 18.63
C THR A 13 -3.34 -1.11 18.29
N THR A 14 -2.72 -1.73 19.31
CA THR A 14 -1.74 -2.81 19.11
C THR A 14 -2.42 -4.17 19.24
N LEU A 15 -2.27 -5.00 18.21
CA LEU A 15 -2.72 -6.41 18.19
C LEU A 15 -1.50 -7.32 18.38
N ALA A 16 -1.66 -8.41 19.15
CA ALA A 16 -0.61 -9.40 19.35
C ALA A 16 -1.14 -10.81 19.08
N LEU A 17 -0.45 -11.57 18.22
CA LEU A 17 -0.79 -12.96 17.89
C LEU A 17 0.48 -13.76 17.60
N GLY A 18 0.66 -14.92 18.26
CA GLY A 18 1.75 -15.84 17.96
C GLY A 18 3.17 -15.28 18.17
N GLY A 19 3.32 -14.24 19.01
CA GLY A 19 4.60 -13.56 19.24
C GLY A 19 4.90 -12.43 18.25
N THR A 20 3.96 -12.10 17.37
CA THR A 20 4.03 -10.95 16.46
C THR A 20 3.07 -9.86 16.92
N GLU A 21 3.49 -8.60 16.79
CA GLU A 21 2.68 -7.42 17.07
C GLU A 21 2.38 -6.65 15.78
N ALA A 22 1.22 -6.01 15.71
CA ALA A 22 0.83 -5.11 14.63
C ALA A 22 0.10 -3.89 15.19
N VAL A 23 0.34 -2.71 14.60
CA VAL A 23 -0.37 -1.47 14.96
C VAL A 23 -1.42 -1.17 13.90
N VAL A 24 -2.68 -1.01 14.32
CA VAL A 24 -3.82 -0.80 13.43
C VAL A 24 -4.69 0.37 13.89
N CYS A 25 -5.52 0.88 12.99
CA CYS A 25 -6.61 1.81 13.30
C CYS A 25 -7.94 1.12 13.01
N ASP A 26 -8.72 0.88 14.06
CA ASP A 26 -10.03 0.24 13.96
C ASP A 26 -11.08 1.10 13.23
N ASP A 27 -10.90 2.42 13.18
CA ASP A 27 -11.86 3.33 12.55
C ASP A 27 -11.78 3.36 11.02
N CYS A 28 -10.57 3.35 10.46
CA CYS A 28 -10.38 3.48 9.01
C CYS A 28 -9.74 2.25 8.36
N GLY A 29 -9.18 1.32 9.14
CA GLY A 29 -8.45 0.16 8.62
C GLY A 29 -7.01 0.47 8.19
N TYR A 30 -6.39 1.54 8.70
CA TYR A 30 -4.94 1.70 8.57
C TYR A 30 -4.23 0.58 9.33
N ALA A 31 -3.15 0.05 8.78
CA ALA A 31 -2.27 -0.89 9.47
C ALA A 31 -0.82 -0.52 9.15
N ASP A 32 0.00 -0.39 10.18
CA ASP A 32 1.43 -0.10 10.07
C ASP A 32 2.20 -1.41 9.81
N VAL A 33 1.94 -2.01 8.65
CA VAL A 33 2.59 -3.24 8.19
C VAL A 33 3.40 -2.95 6.95
N GLU A 34 4.60 -3.52 6.87
CA GLU A 34 5.38 -3.50 5.63
C GLU A 34 4.60 -4.27 4.56
N ALA A 35 4.13 -3.55 3.54
CA ALA A 35 3.42 -4.11 2.41
C ALA A 35 4.33 -4.13 1.19
N ASP A 36 4.47 -5.29 0.56
CA ASP A 36 5.03 -5.38 -0.78
C ASP A 36 3.98 -4.86 -1.77
N HIS A 37 4.25 -3.69 -2.36
CA HIS A 37 3.39 -3.08 -3.38
C HIS A 37 3.73 -3.57 -4.80
N SER A 38 4.67 -4.50 -4.94
CA SER A 38 4.91 -5.14 -6.22
C SER A 38 3.73 -6.06 -6.56
N GLY A 39 3.27 -5.98 -7.81
CA GLY A 39 2.37 -6.99 -8.36
C GLY A 39 3.14 -8.25 -8.73
N GLU A 40 2.42 -9.32 -9.04
CA GLU A 40 3.04 -10.52 -9.60
C GLU A 40 3.88 -10.18 -10.84
N PRO A 41 5.12 -10.71 -10.97
CA PRO A 41 5.95 -10.48 -12.13
C PRO A 41 5.22 -10.93 -13.39
N ARG A 42 4.96 -9.97 -14.27
CA ARG A 42 4.33 -10.20 -15.57
C ARG A 42 5.14 -9.53 -16.66
N LEU A 43 5.15 -10.13 -17.84
CA LEU A 43 5.60 -9.42 -19.04
C LEU A 43 4.65 -8.25 -19.27
N VAL A 44 5.21 -7.05 -19.21
CA VAL A 44 4.51 -5.80 -19.52
C VAL A 44 5.11 -5.22 -20.79
N GLU A 45 4.28 -4.53 -21.57
CA GLU A 45 4.78 -3.74 -22.70
C GLU A 45 5.84 -2.74 -22.20
N SER A 46 6.85 -2.51 -23.02
CA SER A 46 7.85 -1.47 -22.82
C SER A 46 7.21 -0.08 -22.94
N TRP A 47 7.91 0.93 -22.42
CA TRP A 47 7.49 2.32 -22.60
C TRP A 47 7.44 2.73 -24.07
N GLU A 48 8.33 2.19 -24.91
CA GLU A 48 8.34 2.43 -26.35
C GLU A 48 7.06 1.90 -26.99
N GLU A 49 6.71 0.63 -26.74
CA GLU A 49 5.46 0.03 -27.24
C GLU A 49 4.22 0.79 -26.76
N ALA A 50 4.20 1.23 -25.49
CA ALA A 50 3.08 2.02 -24.95
C ALA A 50 2.96 3.38 -25.64
N LEU A 51 4.08 4.07 -25.86
CA LEU A 51 4.11 5.38 -26.52
C LEU A 51 3.77 5.27 -28.00
N GLU A 52 4.19 4.22 -28.71
CA GLU A 52 3.76 3.97 -30.09
C GLU A 52 2.25 3.75 -30.17
N ARG A 53 1.69 2.97 -29.25
CA ARG A 53 0.24 2.67 -29.22
C ARG A 53 -0.62 3.89 -28.92
N PHE A 54 -0.15 4.80 -28.06
CA PHE A 54 -0.91 5.99 -27.63
C PHE A 54 -0.53 7.29 -28.34
N GLY A 55 0.67 7.37 -28.92
CA GLY A 55 1.20 8.58 -29.58
C GLY A 55 0.96 8.63 -31.09
N ALA A 56 0.23 7.67 -31.66
CA ALA A 56 -0.09 7.59 -33.09
C ALA A 56 -1.32 8.41 -33.52
N GLU A 57 -1.91 9.23 -32.63
CA GLU A 57 -2.98 10.18 -32.98
C GLU A 57 -2.39 11.59 -33.16
N GLU A 58 -2.10 11.96 -34.42
CA GLU A 58 -1.91 13.34 -34.89
C GLU A 58 -2.92 13.64 -36.02
#